data_AF-A0A418X7P7-F1
#
_entry.id   AF-A0A418X7P7-F1
#
_cell.length_a   1.000
_cell.length_b   1.000
_cell.length_c   1.000
_cell.angle_alpha   90.00
_cell.angle_beta   90.00
_cell.angle_gamma   90.00
#
_symmetry.space_group_name_H-M   'P 1'
#
loop_
_entity.id
_entity.type
_entity.pdbx_description
1 polymer ?
#
loop_
_entity_poly.entity_id
_entity_poly.type
_entity_poly.pdbx_seq_one_letter_code
_entity_poly.pdbx_strand_id
1 'polypeptide(L)'
;MVPETPSLATVKEKELRLALVCYGGISLAIYQHGVTKEILKLVRASKAYHTGTDQKEKQQATHTFKSIAGDSPEYSTEEIYFDFLKTIGSGNLDLRVIVDVIAGSSAGGINGIVLARALAHDLRIEPITDMWINEADIARVLAAEAKAEFWNKWYVRPFIGPFIWGLAHKKNPLSSIPDQETKKKLSLFLRSRWFEPPLGGQLFSNILLDGLGAMGEPRTNTASLLPQVTSWIFW
;
A
#
# COMPACT_ATOMS: atom_id res chain seq x y z
N MET A 1 -45.16 18.72 37.42
CA MET A 1 -44.34 17.75 36.66
C MET A 1 -43.44 18.55 35.74
N VAL A 2 -42.17 18.67 36.08
CA VAL A 2 -41.16 19.24 35.19
C VAL A 2 -40.91 18.16 34.11
N PRO A 3 -41.00 18.46 32.82
CA PRO A 3 -40.74 17.46 31.79
C PRO A 3 -39.25 17.09 31.85
N GLU A 4 -38.96 15.79 32.00
CA GLU A 4 -37.60 15.27 31.89
C GLU A 4 -37.04 15.68 30.52
N THR A 5 -35.95 16.44 30.56
CA THR A 5 -35.19 16.78 29.37
C THR A 5 -34.55 15.49 28.86
N PRO A 6 -34.75 15.07 27.60
CA PRO A 6 -34.14 13.85 27.09
C PRO A 6 -32.63 13.98 27.23
N SER A 7 -32.00 13.05 27.95
CA SER A 7 -30.54 13.04 28.11
C SER A 7 -29.92 13.05 26.72
N LEU A 8 -29.15 14.08 26.40
CA LEU A 8 -28.35 14.13 25.18
C LEU A 8 -27.54 12.83 25.13
N ALA A 9 -27.86 11.95 24.17
CA ALA A 9 -27.11 10.72 23.97
C ALA A 9 -25.64 11.11 23.79
N THR A 10 -24.81 10.76 24.77
CA THR A 10 -23.38 11.07 24.75
C THR A 10 -22.75 10.28 23.62
N VAL A 11 -22.24 10.97 22.60
CA VAL A 11 -21.51 10.33 21.51
C VAL A 11 -20.23 9.72 22.06
N LYS A 12 -19.99 8.45 21.73
CA LYS A 12 -18.83 7.70 22.21
C LYS A 12 -17.68 7.93 21.25
N GLU A 13 -16.58 8.49 21.73
CA GLU A 13 -15.36 8.63 20.94
C GLU A 13 -14.52 7.35 21.00
N LYS A 14 -14.01 6.90 19.84
CA LYS A 14 -13.11 5.76 19.73
C LYS A 14 -12.01 6.00 18.71
N GLU A 15 -10.80 5.57 19.05
CA GLU A 15 -9.69 5.48 18.12
C GLU A 15 -9.48 4.02 17.69
N LEU A 16 -9.50 3.77 16.39
CA LEU A 16 -9.05 2.54 15.76
C LEU A 16 -7.59 2.71 15.35
N ARG A 17 -6.68 2.08 16.11
CA ARG A 17 -5.23 2.11 15.85
C ARG A 17 -4.83 0.85 15.09
N LEU A 18 -4.30 1.05 13.88
CA LEU A 18 -3.87 -0.02 12.99
C LEU A 18 -2.37 -0.27 13.15
N ALA A 19 -2.02 -1.54 13.34
CA ALA A 19 -0.66 -2.04 13.22
C ALA A 19 -0.56 -2.90 11.94
N LEU A 20 0.26 -2.45 11.00
CA LEU A 20 0.36 -3.04 9.66
C LEU A 20 1.64 -3.86 9.52
N VAL A 21 1.51 -5.06 8.98
CA VAL A 21 2.64 -5.93 8.61
C VAL A 21 2.63 -6.15 7.10
N CYS A 22 3.55 -5.48 6.39
CA CYS A 22 3.73 -5.62 4.96
C CYS A 22 4.77 -6.72 4.67
N TYR A 23 4.28 -7.92 4.35
CA TYR A 23 5.13 -9.08 4.04
C TYR A 23 6.02 -8.85 2.81
N GLY A 24 7.19 -9.47 2.77
CA GLY A 24 8.03 -9.45 1.56
C GLY A 24 7.46 -10.30 0.43
N GLY A 25 7.80 -9.95 -0.81
CA GLY A 25 7.42 -10.72 -2.00
C GLY A 25 7.22 -9.83 -3.21
N ILE A 26 7.99 -10.07 -4.27
CA ILE A 26 8.01 -9.17 -5.44
C ILE A 26 6.72 -9.25 -6.24
N SER A 27 6.11 -10.43 -6.32
CA SER A 27 4.79 -10.61 -6.94
C SER A 27 3.66 -9.90 -6.18
N LEU A 28 3.90 -9.52 -4.92
CA LEU A 28 2.91 -8.90 -4.05
C LEU A 28 3.14 -7.39 -3.87
N ALA A 29 4.27 -6.85 -4.35
CA ALA A 29 4.66 -5.46 -4.14
C ALA A 29 3.61 -4.46 -4.64
N ILE A 30 3.10 -4.66 -5.87
CA ILE A 30 2.09 -3.78 -6.49
C ILE A 30 0.74 -3.90 -5.78
N TYR A 31 0.36 -5.13 -5.38
CA TYR A 31 -0.87 -5.35 -4.62
C TYR A 31 -0.81 -4.66 -3.25
N GLN A 32 0.31 -4.83 -2.53
CA GLN A 32 0.54 -4.17 -1.24
C GLN A 32 0.53 -2.66 -1.37
N HIS A 33 1.12 -2.11 -2.43
CA HIS A 33 1.06 -0.69 -2.73
C HIS A 33 -0.39 -0.19 -2.85
N GLY A 34 -1.23 -0.93 -3.58
CA GLY A 34 -2.66 -0.65 -3.67
C GLY A 34 -3.37 -0.67 -2.31
N VAL A 35 -3.08 -1.67 -1.47
CA VAL A 35 -3.63 -1.75 -0.10
C VAL A 35 -3.16 -0.56 0.75
N THR A 36 -1.87 -0.22 0.72
CA THR A 36 -1.33 0.92 1.47
C THR A 36 -1.92 2.25 1.00
N LYS A 37 -2.22 2.37 -0.31
CA LYS A 37 -2.90 3.53 -0.87
C LYS A 37 -4.30 3.70 -0.29
N GLU A 38 -5.11 2.64 -0.24
CA GLU A 38 -6.46 2.73 0.34
C GLU A 38 -6.43 2.99 1.86
N ILE A 39 -5.44 2.45 2.58
CA ILE A 39 -5.23 2.77 4.00
C ILE A 39 -4.90 4.25 4.19
N LEU A 40 -4.00 4.81 3.38
CA LEU A 40 -3.67 6.24 3.41
C LEU A 40 -4.91 7.10 3.20
N LYS A 41 -5.75 6.74 2.21
CA LYS A 41 -7.00 7.43 1.91
C LYS A 41 -8.01 7.36 3.04
N LEU A 42 -8.15 6.21 3.69
CA LEU A 42 -8.99 6.05 4.88
C LEU A 42 -8.53 6.96 6.03
N VAL A 43 -7.22 7.01 6.31
CA VAL A 43 -6.68 7.89 7.37
C VAL A 43 -6.91 9.36 7.01
N ARG A 44 -6.71 9.75 5.74
CA ARG A 44 -6.98 11.12 5.26
C ARG A 44 -8.45 11.49 5.41
N ALA A 45 -9.36 10.60 5.00
CA ALA A 45 -10.79 10.77 5.17
C ALA A 45 -11.17 10.88 6.66
N SER A 46 -10.56 10.06 7.52
CA SER A 46 -10.74 10.16 8.97
C SER A 46 -10.28 11.51 9.51
N LYS A 47 -9.10 12.01 9.12
CA LYS A 47 -8.63 13.34 9.55
C LYS A 47 -9.60 14.44 9.11
N ALA A 48 -10.02 14.41 7.84
CA ALA A 48 -10.98 15.37 7.30
C ALA A 48 -12.30 15.33 8.07
N TYR A 49 -12.86 14.15 8.34
CA TYR A 49 -14.10 14.02 9.12
C TYR A 49 -14.00 14.67 10.50
N HIS A 50 -12.83 14.64 11.13
CA HIS A 50 -12.59 15.20 12.45
C HIS A 50 -12.15 16.67 12.47
N THR A 51 -12.23 17.40 11.35
CA THR A 51 -12.01 18.86 11.40
C THR A 51 -13.18 19.61 12.03
N GLY A 52 -14.39 19.03 12.02
CA GLY A 52 -15.54 19.58 12.75
C GLY A 52 -15.38 19.37 14.25
N THR A 53 -15.69 20.37 15.07
CA THR A 53 -15.47 20.33 16.52
C THR A 53 -16.56 19.57 17.25
N ASP A 54 -17.81 19.70 16.78
CA ASP A 54 -18.97 19.11 17.41
C ASP A 54 -19.69 18.11 16.49
N GLN A 55 -20.35 17.13 17.10
CA GLN A 55 -21.13 16.13 16.36
C GLN A 55 -22.23 16.75 15.48
N LYS A 56 -22.86 17.84 15.94
CA LYS A 56 -23.85 18.54 15.11
C LYS A 56 -23.25 19.07 13.81
N GLU A 57 -22.04 19.62 13.86
CA GLU A 57 -21.32 20.12 12.69
C GLU A 57 -20.90 18.98 11.78
N LYS A 58 -20.30 17.93 12.35
CA LYS A 58 -19.87 16.73 11.59
C LYS A 58 -21.01 16.07 10.82
N GLN A 59 -22.25 16.19 11.30
CA GLN A 59 -23.43 15.62 10.66
C GLN A 59 -24.14 16.56 9.67
N GLN A 60 -23.71 17.82 9.54
CA GLN A 60 -24.29 18.75 8.56
C GLN A 60 -24.03 18.29 7.12
N ALA A 61 -24.95 18.60 6.21
CA ALA A 61 -24.79 18.28 4.79
C ALA A 61 -23.59 19.00 4.13
N THR A 62 -23.17 20.14 4.69
CA THR A 62 -22.01 20.92 4.24
C THR A 62 -20.66 20.33 4.65
N HIS A 63 -20.64 19.47 5.69
CA HIS A 63 -19.45 18.74 6.14
C HIS A 63 -19.21 17.56 5.21
N THR A 64 -18.47 17.80 4.13
CA THR A 64 -18.13 16.80 3.10
C THR A 64 -16.63 16.75 2.92
N PHE A 65 -16.13 15.64 2.39
CA PHE A 65 -14.69 15.52 2.14
C PHE A 65 -14.18 16.63 1.21
N LYS A 66 -14.91 16.94 0.13
CA LYS A 66 -14.54 17.96 -0.86
C LYS A 66 -14.51 19.38 -0.30
N SER A 67 -15.40 19.73 0.62
CA SER A 67 -15.38 21.06 1.21
C SER A 67 -14.16 21.29 2.11
N ILE A 68 -13.56 20.23 2.63
CA ILE A 68 -12.43 20.26 3.56
C ILE A 68 -11.09 20.06 2.83
N ALA A 69 -11.00 19.02 2.00
CA ALA A 69 -9.78 18.62 1.32
C ALA A 69 -9.59 19.29 -0.06
N GLY A 70 -10.62 19.98 -0.55
CA GLY A 70 -10.72 20.50 -1.91
C GLY A 70 -11.19 19.46 -2.92
N ASP A 71 -11.53 19.93 -4.11
CA ASP A 71 -11.84 19.08 -5.26
C ASP A 71 -10.55 18.85 -6.06
N SER A 72 -9.95 17.67 -5.89
CA SER A 72 -8.78 17.24 -6.66
C SER A 72 -9.12 15.93 -7.36
N PRO A 73 -8.80 15.78 -8.66
CA PRO A 73 -8.98 14.50 -9.37
C PRO A 73 -8.13 13.36 -8.77
N GLU A 74 -7.21 13.69 -7.87
CA GLU A 74 -6.37 12.75 -7.14
C GLU A 74 -7.12 12.02 -6.02
N TYR A 75 -8.19 12.63 -5.50
CA TYR A 75 -9.03 12.00 -4.50
C TYR A 75 -10.06 11.11 -5.21
N SER A 76 -10.18 9.87 -4.76
CA SER A 76 -11.09 8.90 -5.39
C SER A 76 -12.01 8.24 -4.39
N THR A 77 -11.44 7.54 -3.41
CA THR A 77 -12.16 6.70 -2.45
C THR A 77 -12.21 7.35 -1.07
N GLU A 78 -11.48 8.45 -0.86
CA GLU A 78 -11.53 9.25 0.35
C GLU A 78 -12.95 9.75 0.67
N GLU A 79 -13.69 10.21 -0.34
CA GLU A 79 -15.08 10.67 -0.18
C GLU A 79 -15.98 9.53 0.33
N ILE A 80 -15.79 8.33 -0.20
CA ILE A 80 -16.54 7.14 0.23
C ILE A 80 -16.19 6.77 1.68
N TYR A 81 -14.90 6.79 2.03
CA TYR A 81 -14.49 6.52 3.42
C TYR A 81 -14.98 7.59 4.39
N PHE A 82 -15.00 8.85 3.96
CA PHE A 82 -15.53 9.95 4.75
C PHE A 82 -17.02 9.77 5.02
N ASP A 83 -17.81 9.47 3.99
CA ASP A 83 -19.25 9.24 4.12
C ASP A 83 -19.55 8.01 4.98
N PHE A 84 -18.71 6.98 4.89
CA PHE A 84 -18.80 5.82 5.76
C PHE A 84 -18.56 6.17 7.24
N LEU A 85 -17.50 6.94 7.54
CA LEU A 85 -17.22 7.39 8.90
C LEU A 85 -18.30 8.33 9.43
N LYS A 86 -18.84 9.22 8.59
CA LYS A 86 -19.97 10.10 8.91
C LYS A 86 -21.23 9.29 9.26
N THR A 87 -21.50 8.24 8.50
CA THR A 87 -22.61 7.32 8.75
C THR A 87 -22.45 6.63 10.11
N ILE A 88 -21.25 6.14 10.43
CA ILE A 88 -20.95 5.57 11.77
C ILE A 88 -21.17 6.62 12.87
N GLY A 89 -20.71 7.85 12.64
CA GLY A 89 -20.90 8.99 13.56
C GLY A 89 -22.35 9.29 13.90
N SER A 90 -23.27 9.11 12.95
CA SER A 90 -24.70 9.28 13.19
C SER A 90 -25.29 8.23 14.16
N GLY A 91 -24.61 7.10 14.34
CA GLY A 91 -24.94 6.03 15.28
C GLY A 91 -24.35 6.19 16.69
N ASN A 92 -24.02 7.41 17.12
CA ASN A 92 -23.39 7.73 18.42
C ASN A 92 -21.97 7.16 18.62
N LEU A 93 -21.22 6.93 17.54
CA LEU A 93 -19.81 6.50 17.59
C LEU A 93 -18.93 7.40 16.73
N ASP A 94 -18.12 8.25 17.36
CA ASP A 94 -17.13 9.08 16.67
C ASP A 94 -15.82 8.28 16.52
N LEU A 95 -15.62 7.69 15.34
CA LEU A 95 -14.51 6.77 15.08
C LEU A 95 -13.36 7.47 14.34
N ARG A 96 -12.22 7.61 15.01
CA ARG A 96 -10.96 8.08 14.40
C ARG A 96 -10.08 6.89 14.00
N VAL A 97 -9.62 6.84 12.76
CA VAL A 97 -8.69 5.80 12.26
C VAL A 97 -7.27 6.35 12.19
N ILE A 98 -6.33 5.63 12.79
CA ILE A 98 -4.92 6.01 12.87
C ILE A 98 -4.07 4.78 12.51
N VAL A 99 -3.01 4.98 11.74
CA VAL A 99 -1.96 3.96 11.58
C VAL A 99 -0.84 4.28 12.56
N ASP A 100 -0.62 3.38 13.50
CA ASP A 100 0.29 3.58 14.64
C ASP A 100 1.62 2.86 14.43
N VAL A 101 1.57 1.65 13.86
CA VAL A 101 2.74 0.80 13.62
C VAL A 101 2.76 0.33 12.18
N ILE A 102 3.91 0.42 11.54
CA ILE A 102 4.17 -0.16 10.22
C ILE A 102 5.44 -0.99 10.31
N ALA A 103 5.34 -2.28 10.01
CA ALA A 103 6.45 -3.20 9.87
C ALA A 103 6.46 -3.79 8.46
N GLY A 104 7.65 -4.03 7.90
CA GLY A 104 7.74 -4.67 6.59
C GLY A 104 9.13 -5.21 6.29
N SER A 105 9.20 -6.12 5.33
CA SER A 105 10.45 -6.72 4.86
C SER A 105 10.53 -6.70 3.34
N SER A 106 11.72 -6.43 2.79
CA SER A 106 11.96 -6.35 1.34
C SER A 106 10.97 -5.40 0.64
N ALA A 107 10.22 -5.87 -0.36
CA ALA A 107 9.18 -5.09 -1.05
C ALA A 107 8.10 -4.53 -0.11
N GLY A 108 7.72 -5.27 0.92
CA GLY A 108 6.78 -4.79 1.93
C GLY A 108 7.38 -3.69 2.81
N GLY A 109 8.70 -3.72 3.04
CA GLY A 109 9.42 -2.65 3.72
C GLY A 109 9.42 -1.34 2.92
N ILE A 110 9.57 -1.43 1.59
CA ILE A 110 9.50 -0.28 0.69
C ILE A 110 8.11 0.37 0.76
N ASN A 111 7.04 -0.41 0.59
CA ASN A 111 5.67 0.11 0.71
C ASN A 111 5.39 0.66 2.11
N GLY A 112 5.97 0.06 3.16
CA GLY A 112 5.90 0.56 4.52
C GLY A 112 6.52 1.95 4.68
N ILE A 113 7.73 2.16 4.15
CA ILE A 113 8.42 3.47 4.18
C ILE A 113 7.63 4.52 3.39
N VAL A 114 7.14 4.14 2.20
CA VAL A 114 6.31 5.02 1.36
C VAL A 114 5.05 5.45 2.12
N LEU A 115 4.32 4.50 2.71
CA LEU A 115 3.12 4.79 3.49
C LEU A 115 3.46 5.68 4.70
N ALA A 116 4.54 5.38 5.42
CA ALA A 116 4.97 6.17 6.57
C ALA A 116 5.28 7.62 6.17
N ARG A 117 6.01 7.84 5.07
CA ARG A 117 6.29 9.18 4.54
C ARG A 117 5.01 9.91 4.17
N ALA A 118 4.07 9.23 3.49
CA ALA A 118 2.80 9.81 3.10
C ALA A 118 1.94 10.20 4.31
N LEU A 119 1.91 9.37 5.36
CA LEU A 119 1.19 9.66 6.60
C LEU A 119 1.83 10.83 7.36
N ALA A 120 3.16 10.83 7.49
CA ALA A 120 3.88 11.86 8.24
C ALA A 120 3.70 13.27 7.64
N HIS A 121 3.59 13.36 6.32
CA HIS A 121 3.64 14.62 5.57
C HIS A 121 2.36 14.94 4.77
N ASP A 122 1.32 14.11 4.90
CA ASP A 122 0.08 14.17 4.09
C ASP A 122 0.38 14.24 2.58
N LEU A 123 1.28 13.37 2.12
CA LEU A 123 1.72 13.36 0.72
C LEU A 123 0.85 12.46 -0.15
N ARG A 124 1.00 12.70 -1.44
CA ARG A 124 0.48 11.86 -2.52
C ARG A 124 1.38 10.64 -2.69
N ILE A 125 0.75 9.50 -2.98
CA ILE A 125 1.44 8.22 -3.18
C ILE A 125 1.47 7.83 -4.68
N GLU A 126 0.82 8.64 -5.52
CA GLU A 126 0.72 8.49 -6.97
C GLU A 126 2.08 8.34 -7.65
N PRO A 127 3.12 9.14 -7.33
CA PRO A 127 4.42 9.00 -8.00
C PRO A 127 5.07 7.62 -7.79
N ILE A 128 4.81 6.98 -6.64
CA ILE A 128 5.26 5.60 -6.37
C ILE A 128 4.44 4.59 -7.17
N THR A 129 3.16 4.90 -7.43
CA THR A 129 2.32 4.08 -8.33
C THR A 129 2.91 4.08 -9.74
N ASP A 130 3.25 5.26 -10.25
CA ASP A 130 3.85 5.41 -11.57
C ASP A 130 5.22 4.75 -11.65
N MET A 131 6.05 4.91 -10.61
CA MET A 131 7.32 4.20 -10.46
C MET A 131 7.09 2.68 -10.54
N TRP A 132 6.17 2.10 -9.74
CA TRP A 132 5.91 0.67 -9.79
C TRP A 132 5.44 0.17 -11.16
N ILE A 133 4.62 0.97 -11.87
CA ILE A 133 4.12 0.64 -13.21
C ILE A 133 5.28 0.68 -14.24
N ASN A 134 6.08 1.74 -14.22
CA ASN A 134 7.18 1.94 -15.18
C ASN A 134 8.33 0.96 -14.94
N GLU A 135 8.69 0.73 -13.68
CA GLU A 135 9.78 -0.18 -13.29
C GLU A 135 9.42 -1.65 -13.48
N ALA A 136 8.13 -2.01 -13.41
CA ALA A 136 7.70 -3.34 -13.83
C ALA A 136 8.01 -3.61 -15.31
N ASP A 137 8.00 -2.57 -16.15
CA ASP A 137 8.37 -2.66 -17.55
C ASP A 137 9.89 -2.70 -17.74
N ILE A 138 10.65 -1.88 -17.00
CA ILE A 138 12.12 -1.87 -17.03
C ILE A 138 12.69 -3.21 -16.53
N ALA A 139 12.17 -3.74 -15.43
CA ALA A 139 12.54 -5.06 -14.93
C ALA A 139 12.22 -6.18 -15.93
N ARG A 140 11.17 -6.02 -16.75
CA ARG A 140 10.83 -6.97 -17.83
C ARG A 140 11.84 -6.91 -18.97
N VAL A 141 12.30 -5.70 -19.34
CA VAL A 141 13.32 -5.48 -20.38
C VAL A 141 14.70 -5.98 -19.92
N LEU A 142 15.16 -5.59 -18.74
CA LEU A 142 16.46 -6.01 -18.19
C LEU A 142 16.54 -7.53 -17.94
N ALA A 143 15.42 -8.16 -17.55
CA ALA A 143 15.36 -9.61 -17.40
C ALA A 143 15.42 -10.36 -18.74
N ALA A 144 15.08 -9.72 -19.86
CA ALA A 144 15.24 -10.31 -21.19
C ALA A 144 16.71 -10.28 -21.63
N GLU A 145 17.42 -9.19 -21.38
CA GLU A 145 18.84 -9.02 -21.68
C GLU A 145 19.74 -9.89 -20.80
N ALA A 146 19.49 -9.92 -19.48
CA ALA A 146 20.25 -10.77 -18.55
C ALA A 146 20.10 -12.28 -18.87
N LYS A 147 18.93 -12.69 -19.39
CA LYS A 147 18.74 -14.06 -19.90
C LYS A 147 19.64 -14.31 -21.10
N ALA A 148 19.67 -13.41 -22.09
CA ALA A 148 20.46 -13.58 -23.31
C ALA A 148 21.96 -13.76 -23.01
N GLU A 149 22.51 -13.02 -22.04
CA GLU A 149 23.91 -13.18 -21.61
C GLU A 149 24.17 -14.51 -20.87
N PHE A 150 23.21 -14.96 -20.05
CA PHE A 150 23.33 -16.21 -19.30
C PHE A 150 23.48 -17.43 -20.23
N TRP A 151 22.73 -17.49 -21.35
CA TRP A 151 22.80 -18.59 -22.32
C TRP A 151 24.10 -18.64 -23.13
N ASN A 152 24.87 -17.55 -23.17
CA ASN A 152 26.11 -17.44 -23.95
C ASN A 152 27.39 -17.72 -23.17
N LYS A 153 27.31 -17.89 -21.84
CA LYS A 153 28.46 -18.22 -21.01
C LYS A 153 28.94 -19.65 -21.27
N TRP A 154 30.19 -19.80 -21.71
CA TRP A 154 30.74 -21.10 -22.15
C TRP A 154 30.72 -22.19 -21.06
N TYR A 155 30.77 -21.79 -19.79
CA TYR A 155 30.83 -22.69 -18.64
C TYR A 155 29.46 -23.24 -18.17
N VAL A 156 28.32 -22.65 -18.57
CA VAL A 156 26.98 -23.20 -18.24
C VAL A 156 26.48 -24.22 -19.27
N ARG A 157 27.03 -24.20 -20.48
CA ARG A 157 26.69 -25.12 -21.58
C ARG A 157 26.80 -26.62 -21.21
N PRO A 158 27.85 -27.11 -20.52
CA PRO A 158 27.96 -28.54 -20.18
C PRO A 158 26.90 -29.03 -19.17
N PHE A 159 26.26 -28.15 -18.40
CA PHE A 159 25.24 -28.54 -17.41
C PHE A 159 23.81 -28.47 -17.95
N ILE A 160 23.56 -27.60 -18.94
CA ILE A 160 22.22 -27.40 -19.52
C ILE A 160 21.87 -28.49 -20.54
N GLY A 161 22.86 -28.93 -21.34
CA GLY A 161 22.66 -29.96 -22.37
C GLY A 161 22.06 -31.28 -21.84
N PRO A 162 22.64 -31.88 -20.79
CA PRO A 162 22.11 -33.12 -20.19
C PRO A 162 20.72 -32.95 -19.58
N PHE A 163 20.40 -31.77 -19.05
CA PHE A 163 19.11 -31.48 -18.41
C PHE A 163 17.97 -31.34 -19.44
N ILE A 164 18.23 -30.67 -20.58
CA ILE A 164 17.28 -30.58 -21.70
C ILE A 164 17.04 -31.96 -22.32
N TRP A 165 18.10 -32.75 -22.50
CA TRP A 165 18.00 -34.12 -23.01
C TRP A 165 17.22 -35.03 -22.05
N GLY A 166 17.47 -34.92 -20.74
CA GLY A 166 16.73 -35.65 -19.71
C GLY A 166 15.24 -35.29 -19.62
N LEU A 167 14.88 -34.03 -19.85
CA LEU A 167 13.47 -33.59 -19.92
C LEU A 167 12.77 -34.04 -21.19
N ALA A 168 13.48 -34.08 -22.33
CA ALA A 168 12.94 -34.58 -23.60
C ALA A 168 12.67 -36.09 -23.57
N HIS A 169 13.37 -36.85 -22.72
CA HIS A 169 13.25 -38.32 -22.63
C HIS A 169 12.43 -38.84 -21.45
N LYS A 170 11.96 -37.99 -20.51
CA LYS A 170 11.16 -38.45 -19.36
C LYS A 170 9.65 -38.33 -19.64
N LYS A 171 8.99 -39.47 -19.91
CA LYS A 171 7.52 -39.55 -19.95
C LYS A 171 6.95 -39.26 -18.54
N ASN A 172 6.32 -38.09 -18.42
CA ASN A 172 5.28 -37.68 -17.46
C ASN A 172 5.58 -37.86 -15.94
N PRO A 173 6.16 -36.85 -15.28
CA PRO A 173 6.10 -36.71 -13.82
C PRO A 173 4.94 -35.81 -13.32
N LEU A 174 3.97 -35.44 -14.16
CA LEU A 174 3.01 -34.36 -13.91
C LEU A 174 1.52 -34.80 -13.79
N SER A 175 1.26 -36.09 -13.57
CA SER A 175 -0.10 -36.65 -13.51
C SER A 175 -0.81 -36.55 -12.14
N SER A 176 -0.18 -36.02 -11.09
CA SER A 176 -0.76 -35.99 -9.72
C SER A 176 -1.18 -34.60 -9.20
N ILE A 177 -1.47 -33.64 -10.09
CA ILE A 177 -2.07 -32.35 -9.72
C ILE A 177 -3.33 -32.16 -10.58
N PRO A 178 -4.55 -32.08 -10.01
CA PRO A 178 -5.79 -32.14 -10.80
C PRO A 178 -6.08 -30.85 -11.58
N ASP A 179 -5.47 -29.74 -11.19
CA ASP A 179 -5.87 -28.42 -11.66
C ASP A 179 -4.84 -27.79 -12.63
N GLN A 180 -5.31 -27.47 -13.84
CA GLN A 180 -4.56 -26.77 -14.89
C GLN A 180 -4.16 -25.36 -14.46
N GLU A 181 -4.98 -24.70 -13.64
CA GLU A 181 -4.70 -23.34 -13.16
C GLU A 181 -3.58 -23.35 -12.12
N THR A 182 -3.60 -24.31 -11.19
CA THR A 182 -2.53 -24.52 -10.21
C THR A 182 -1.20 -24.90 -10.88
N LYS A 183 -1.21 -25.71 -11.94
CA LYS A 183 0.00 -25.98 -12.74
C LYS A 183 0.51 -24.73 -13.46
N LYS A 184 -0.39 -23.87 -13.95
CA LYS A 184 -0.04 -22.61 -14.61
C LYS A 184 0.57 -21.61 -13.61
N LYS A 185 0.00 -21.49 -12.40
CA LYS A 185 0.52 -20.64 -11.31
C LYS A 185 1.84 -21.18 -10.76
N LEU A 186 1.99 -22.48 -10.58
CA LEU A 186 3.22 -23.11 -10.08
C LEU A 186 4.35 -23.07 -11.11
N SER A 187 4.05 -23.24 -12.40
CA SER A 187 5.05 -23.10 -13.47
C SER A 187 5.47 -21.65 -13.72
N LEU A 188 4.60 -20.67 -13.42
CA LEU A 188 4.96 -19.26 -13.32
C LEU A 188 5.90 -19.00 -12.14
N PHE A 189 5.62 -19.59 -10.97
CA PHE A 189 6.47 -19.47 -9.77
C PHE A 189 7.84 -20.14 -9.94
N LEU A 190 7.91 -21.34 -10.52
CA LEU A 190 9.16 -22.09 -10.72
C LEU A 190 10.03 -21.52 -11.84
N ARG A 191 9.45 -20.78 -12.81
CA ARG A 191 10.20 -20.07 -13.86
C ARG A 191 10.77 -18.73 -13.40
N SER A 192 10.35 -18.24 -12.24
CA SER A 192 10.92 -17.03 -11.65
C SER A 192 11.92 -17.39 -10.54
N ARG A 193 13.19 -17.14 -10.86
CA ARG A 193 14.19 -16.59 -9.94
C ARG A 193 14.71 -17.54 -8.86
N TRP A 194 15.78 -18.25 -9.20
CA TRP A 194 16.77 -18.62 -8.20
C TRP A 194 18.12 -17.99 -8.54
N PHE A 195 18.46 -16.99 -7.72
CA PHE A 195 19.81 -16.56 -7.33
C PHE A 195 20.78 -15.96 -8.38
N GLU A 196 20.42 -14.76 -8.87
CA GLU A 196 21.27 -13.54 -8.96
C GLU A 196 20.35 -12.40 -9.45
N PRO A 197 20.18 -11.28 -8.72
CA PRO A 197 19.21 -10.26 -9.13
C PRO A 197 19.76 -9.44 -10.31
N PRO A 198 19.01 -9.26 -11.40
CA PRO A 198 19.37 -8.38 -12.53
C PRO A 198 19.27 -6.88 -12.17
N LEU A 199 19.11 -6.55 -10.89
CA LEU A 199 19.01 -5.20 -10.35
C LEU A 199 20.25 -4.99 -9.47
N GLY A 200 21.24 -4.24 -9.95
CA GLY A 200 22.31 -3.74 -9.08
C GLY A 200 21.68 -2.91 -7.96
N GLY A 201 22.10 -3.14 -6.71
CA GLY A 201 21.48 -2.48 -5.55
C GLY A 201 21.48 -0.95 -5.63
N GLN A 202 22.49 -0.36 -6.28
CA GLN A 202 22.59 1.09 -6.47
C GLN A 202 21.55 1.65 -7.44
N LEU A 203 21.31 0.99 -8.58
CA LEU A 203 20.30 1.41 -9.55
C LEU A 203 18.90 1.39 -8.91
N PHE A 204 18.56 0.28 -8.25
CA PHE A 204 17.26 0.14 -7.58
C PHE A 204 17.08 1.14 -6.44
N SER A 205 18.14 1.42 -5.67
CA SER A 205 18.09 2.43 -4.59
C SER A 205 17.87 3.85 -5.14
N ASN A 206 18.47 4.19 -6.28
CA ASN A 206 18.25 5.48 -6.93
C ASN A 206 16.80 5.62 -7.42
N ILE A 207 16.27 4.59 -8.08
CA ILE A 207 14.86 4.55 -8.51
C ILE A 207 13.91 4.79 -7.32
N LEU A 208 14.16 4.11 -6.20
CA LEU A 208 13.37 4.29 -4.98
C LEU A 208 13.51 5.70 -4.40
N LEU A 209 14.73 6.24 -4.37
CA LEU A 209 14.99 7.59 -3.88
C LEU A 209 14.30 8.64 -4.76
N ASP A 210 14.36 8.49 -6.07
CA ASP A 210 13.70 9.35 -7.04
C ASP A 210 12.18 9.27 -6.88
N GLY A 211 11.62 8.07 -6.69
CA GLY A 211 10.20 7.88 -6.41
C GLY A 211 9.76 8.56 -5.11
N LEU A 212 10.54 8.40 -4.03
CA LEU A 212 10.27 9.07 -2.74
C LEU A 212 10.43 10.59 -2.84
N GLY A 213 11.37 11.08 -3.64
CA GLY A 213 11.56 12.49 -3.94
C GLY A 213 10.40 13.06 -4.76
N ALA A 214 9.87 12.29 -5.71
CA ALA A 214 8.75 12.69 -6.55
C ALA A 214 7.43 12.80 -5.78
N MET A 215 7.30 12.16 -4.60
CA MET A 215 6.19 12.42 -3.68
C MET A 215 6.13 13.88 -3.23
N GLY A 216 7.25 14.60 -3.33
CA GLY A 216 7.37 16.03 -3.07
C GLY A 216 7.46 16.37 -1.59
N GLU A 217 7.19 17.65 -1.34
CA GLU A 217 7.20 18.26 -0.01
C GLU A 217 5.77 18.46 0.52
N PRO A 218 5.58 18.52 1.86
CA PRO A 218 4.29 18.77 2.46
C PRO A 218 3.64 20.06 1.92
N ARG A 219 2.31 20.05 1.72
CA ARG A 219 1.58 21.26 1.28
C ARG A 219 1.74 22.44 2.25
N THR A 220 1.89 22.14 3.54
CA THR A 220 2.21 23.11 4.60
C THR A 220 3.21 22.49 5.56
N ASN A 221 3.98 23.32 6.28
CA ASN A 221 4.98 22.83 7.26
C ASN A 221 4.37 22.00 8.41
N THR A 222 3.04 22.06 8.59
CA THR A 222 2.30 21.33 9.61
C THR A 222 1.38 20.24 9.01
N ALA A 223 1.46 20.00 7.71
CA ALA A 223 0.66 18.97 7.04
C ALA A 223 1.12 17.59 7.52
N SER A 224 0.26 16.93 8.27
CA SER A 224 0.46 15.56 8.74
C SER A 224 -0.87 14.85 8.88
N LEU A 225 -0.92 13.55 8.60
CA LEU A 225 -2.06 12.68 8.89
C LEU A 225 -1.96 12.06 10.30
N LEU A 226 -0.85 12.29 10.99
CA LEU A 226 -0.68 11.86 12.36
C LEU A 226 -1.46 12.79 13.31
N PRO A 227 -2.00 12.24 14.42
CA PRO A 227 -2.61 13.07 15.44
C PRO A 227 -1.59 14.06 16.00
N GLN A 228 -1.99 15.33 16.15
CA GLN A 228 -1.16 16.32 16.81
C GLN A 228 -1.13 16.00 18.31
N VAL A 229 0.06 15.77 18.86
CA VAL A 229 0.23 15.48 20.28
C VAL A 229 -0.01 16.77 21.06
N THR A 230 -1.24 16.99 21.52
CA THR A 230 -1.59 18.13 22.39
C THR A 230 -1.54 17.79 23.88
N SER A 231 -1.38 16.51 24.25
CA SER A 231 -1.02 16.13 25.62
C SER A 231 -0.35 14.76 25.66
N TRP A 232 0.81 14.69 26.31
CA TRP A 232 1.43 13.42 26.66
C TRP A 232 0.72 12.89 27.91
N ILE A 233 -0.19 11.93 27.73
CA ILE A 233 -0.64 11.09 28.84
C ILE A 233 0.19 9.82 28.72
N PHE A 234 1.30 9.78 29.45
CA PHE A 234 2.01 8.54 29.72
C PHE A 234 1.10 7.67 30.59
N TRP A 235 0.81 6.45 30.10
CA TRP A 235 0.15 5.40 30.87
C TRP A 235 1.06 4.89 31.98
#